data_AF-A0A2R5FGE4-F1
#
_entry.id   AF-A0A2R5FGE4-F1
#
_cell.length_a   1.000
_cell.length_b   1.000
_cell.length_c   1.000
_cell.angle_alpha   90.00
_cell.angle_beta   90.00
_cell.angle_gamma   90.00
#
_symmetry.space_group_name_H-M   'P 1'
#
loop_
_entity.id
_entity.type
_entity.pdbx_description
1 polymer ?
#
loop_
_entity_poly.entity_id
_entity_poly.type
_entity_poly.pdbx_seq_one_letter_code
_entity_poly.pdbx_strand_id
1 'polypeptide(L)'
;MSEARLSMGVSAAGASKPAQPKHFSVITRSGEVKHVDFNAVTARLEPLGEGLNHNFVSIDKVAQKTIIGITDGMPTSEIDELASRVAADMATQHPDYNLLAGRVSASNLQKTCPSSFVEAARKLHAGDILADDLYEFILANANVINASIEHANDMVFDVFAMKTMARSYLLRVDKVLVETPQYM
;
A
#
# COMPACT_ATOMS: atom_id res chain seq x y z
N MET A 1 19.15 80.33 -0.85
CA MET A 1 18.59 79.61 0.32
C MET A 1 17.29 78.99 -0.15
N SER A 2 17.36 77.77 -0.67
CA SER A 2 17.15 76.52 0.07
C SER A 2 15.66 76.28 0.33
N GLU A 3 15.06 75.36 -0.42
CA GLU A 3 14.41 74.18 0.15
C GLU A 3 14.03 73.19 -0.97
N ALA A 4 14.78 72.10 -1.03
CA ALA A 4 14.51 70.94 -1.87
C ALA A 4 13.40 70.10 -1.22
N ARG A 5 12.25 69.96 -1.89
CA ARG A 5 11.22 68.99 -1.49
C ARG A 5 11.65 67.59 -1.91
N LEU A 6 11.94 66.74 -0.92
CA LEU A 6 12.11 65.30 -1.08
C LEU A 6 10.85 64.67 -1.68
N SER A 7 10.98 64.07 -2.87
CA SER A 7 10.05 63.11 -3.42
C SER A 7 10.31 61.74 -2.77
N MET A 8 9.50 61.37 -1.77
CA MET A 8 9.49 60.00 -1.26
C MET A 8 8.77 59.09 -2.26
N GLY A 9 9.55 58.27 -2.97
CA GLY A 9 9.04 57.15 -3.75
C GLY A 9 8.46 56.11 -2.80
N VAL A 10 7.14 55.95 -2.83
CA VAL A 10 6.46 54.81 -2.20
C VAL A 10 6.76 53.60 -3.08
N SER A 11 7.75 52.80 -2.67
CA SER A 11 8.02 51.49 -3.24
C SER A 11 6.79 50.61 -3.02
N ALA A 12 6.10 50.26 -4.10
CA ALA A 12 5.02 49.30 -4.08
C ALA A 12 5.59 47.96 -3.63
N ALA A 13 5.26 47.56 -2.40
CA ALA A 13 5.55 46.25 -1.86
C ALA A 13 5.03 45.19 -2.85
N GLY A 14 5.94 44.43 -3.43
CA GLY A 14 5.63 43.34 -4.34
C GLY A 14 4.72 42.34 -3.64
N ALA A 15 3.47 42.27 -4.06
CA ALA A 15 2.58 41.20 -3.68
C ALA A 15 3.22 39.89 -4.13
N SER A 16 3.74 39.09 -3.19
CA SER A 16 4.18 37.73 -3.47
C SER A 16 2.99 36.98 -4.04
N LYS A 17 3.12 36.48 -5.27
CA LYS A 17 2.13 35.57 -5.86
C LYS A 17 1.80 34.48 -4.84
N PRO A 18 0.52 34.11 -4.66
CA PRO A 18 0.16 32.99 -3.81
C PRO A 18 0.96 31.77 -4.28
N ALA A 19 1.60 31.08 -3.34
CA ALA A 19 2.30 29.85 -3.63
C ALA A 19 1.33 28.90 -4.34
N GLN A 20 1.70 28.41 -5.52
CA GLN A 20 0.89 27.42 -6.22
C GLN A 20 0.68 26.23 -5.29
N PRO A 21 -0.53 25.61 -5.28
CA PRO A 21 -0.77 24.43 -4.46
C PRO A 21 0.31 23.40 -4.81
N LYS A 22 1.01 22.91 -3.78
CA LYS A 22 2.05 21.90 -3.93
C LYS A 22 1.36 20.66 -4.52
N HIS A 23 1.61 20.36 -5.79
CA HIS A 23 1.06 19.16 -6.42
C HIS A 23 1.75 17.96 -5.81
N PHE A 24 1.07 17.25 -4.92
CA PHE A 24 1.58 16.01 -4.35
C PHE A 24 1.68 14.95 -5.43
N SER A 25 2.79 14.23 -5.43
CA SER A 25 3.06 13.10 -6.32
C SER A 25 3.20 11.82 -5.52
N VAL A 26 2.93 10.68 -6.16
CA VAL A 26 3.10 9.33 -5.62
C VAL A 26 3.82 8.45 -6.62
N ILE A 27 4.56 7.47 -6.11
CA ILE A 27 5.32 6.53 -6.93
C ILE A 27 4.55 5.20 -6.98
N THR A 28 4.09 4.83 -8.17
CA THR A 28 3.41 3.55 -8.39
C THR A 28 4.37 2.36 -8.21
N ARG A 29 3.84 1.14 -8.07
CA ARG A 29 4.66 -0.07 -7.97
C ARG A 29 5.54 -0.33 -9.21
N SER A 30 5.17 0.21 -10.38
CA SER A 30 5.99 0.17 -11.60
C SER A 30 7.10 1.23 -11.63
N GLY A 31 7.13 2.15 -10.65
CA GLY A 31 8.08 3.28 -10.60
C GLY A 31 7.58 4.56 -11.27
N GLU A 32 6.41 4.55 -11.88
CA GLU A 32 5.81 5.75 -12.50
C GLU A 32 5.39 6.77 -11.44
N VAL A 33 5.71 8.04 -11.65
CA VAL A 33 5.28 9.17 -10.80
C VAL A 33 3.94 9.69 -11.30
N LYS A 34 2.94 9.71 -10.42
CA LYS A 34 1.59 10.24 -10.70
C LYS A 34 1.20 11.32 -9.72
N HIS A 35 0.33 12.23 -10.13
CA HIS A 35 -0.34 13.12 -9.20
C HIS A 35 -1.21 12.33 -8.23
N VAL A 36 -1.26 12.77 -6.98
CA VAL A 36 -2.14 12.16 -5.97
C VAL A 36 -3.58 12.36 -6.38
N ASP A 37 -4.27 11.24 -6.58
CA ASP A 37 -5.73 11.19 -6.62
C ASP A 37 -6.23 10.72 -5.24
N PHE A 38 -6.82 11.63 -4.48
CA PHE A 38 -7.33 11.31 -3.15
C PHE A 38 -8.53 10.36 -3.19
N ASN A 39 -9.32 10.38 -4.28
CA ASN A 39 -10.44 9.44 -4.44
C ASN A 39 -9.94 8.01 -4.68
N ALA A 40 -8.73 7.87 -5.25
CA ALA A 40 -8.13 6.56 -5.47
C ALA A 40 -7.85 5.81 -4.17
N VAL A 41 -7.63 6.50 -3.04
CA VAL A 41 -7.46 5.86 -1.73
C VAL A 41 -8.78 5.24 -1.26
N THR A 42 -9.88 5.97 -1.34
CA THR A 42 -11.20 5.43 -0.97
C THR A 42 -11.58 4.26 -1.88
N ALA A 43 -11.47 4.43 -3.20
CA ALA A 43 -11.77 3.38 -4.17
C ALA A 43 -10.90 2.12 -3.99
N ARG A 44 -9.66 2.29 -3.49
CA ARG A 44 -8.76 1.19 -3.16
C ARG A 44 -9.23 0.38 -1.94
N LEU A 45 -9.85 1.03 -0.96
CA LEU A 45 -10.27 0.43 0.32
C LEU A 45 -11.69 -0.13 0.28
N GLU A 46 -12.58 0.45 -0.53
CA GLU A 46 -13.99 0.03 -0.67
C GLU A 46 -14.18 -1.49 -0.83
N PRO A 47 -13.56 -2.18 -1.80
CA PRO A 47 -13.77 -3.62 -1.98
C PRO A 47 -13.23 -4.44 -0.79
N LEU A 48 -12.28 -3.92 -0.03
CA LEU A 48 -11.74 -4.60 1.16
C LEU A 48 -12.68 -4.49 2.36
N GLY A 49 -13.66 -3.58 2.30
CA GLY A 49 -14.71 -3.39 3.28
C GLY A 49 -15.90 -4.34 3.15
N GLU A 50 -15.94 -5.18 2.11
CA GLU A 50 -17.09 -6.05 1.85
C GLU A 50 -17.36 -7.02 3.02
N GLY A 51 -18.63 -7.10 3.44
CA GLY A 51 -19.06 -8.00 4.52
C GLY A 51 -18.65 -7.54 5.93
N LEU A 52 -18.07 -6.34 6.10
CA LEU A 52 -17.82 -5.76 7.41
C LEU A 52 -19.08 -5.09 7.97
N ASN A 53 -19.12 -4.87 9.28
CA ASN A 53 -20.22 -4.18 9.94
C ASN A 53 -20.13 -2.66 9.71
N HIS A 54 -20.78 -2.19 8.62
CA HIS A 54 -20.79 -0.78 8.22
C HIS A 54 -21.51 0.17 9.21
N ASN A 55 -22.21 -0.34 10.23
CA ASN A 55 -22.72 0.51 11.31
C ASN A 55 -21.60 1.04 12.21
N PHE A 56 -20.46 0.33 12.26
CA PHE A 56 -19.31 0.70 13.10
C PHE A 56 -18.05 1.00 12.28
N VAL A 57 -17.86 0.31 11.15
CA VAL A 57 -16.72 0.48 10.25
C VAL A 57 -17.03 1.47 9.14
N SER A 58 -16.23 2.52 9.05
CA SER A 58 -16.30 3.52 7.99
C SER A 58 -15.01 3.53 7.18
N ILE A 59 -15.12 3.09 5.93
CA ILE A 59 -14.02 3.11 4.96
C ILE A 59 -13.58 4.55 4.69
N ASP A 60 -14.54 5.48 4.56
CA ASP A 60 -14.25 6.91 4.36
C ASP A 60 -13.40 7.50 5.48
N LYS A 61 -13.66 7.14 6.74
CA LYS A 61 -12.86 7.62 7.88
C LYS A 61 -11.42 7.10 7.81
N VAL A 62 -11.22 5.84 7.41
CA VAL A 62 -9.88 5.26 7.21
C VAL A 62 -9.18 5.97 6.06
N ALA A 63 -9.87 6.17 4.93
CA ALA A 63 -9.34 6.87 3.77
C ALA A 63 -8.93 8.31 4.10
N GLN A 64 -9.81 9.09 4.75
CA GLN A 64 -9.53 10.46 5.17
C GLN A 64 -8.30 10.54 6.08
N LYS A 65 -8.22 9.67 7.09
CA LYS A 65 -7.05 9.60 8.00
C LYS A 65 -5.77 9.19 7.27
N THR A 66 -5.87 8.28 6.30
CA THR A 66 -4.74 7.86 5.46
C THR A 66 -4.24 9.03 4.61
N ILE A 67 -5.15 9.74 3.95
CA ILE A 67 -4.85 10.89 3.08
C ILE A 67 -4.07 11.97 3.83
N ILE A 68 -4.42 12.26 5.09
CA ILE A 68 -3.73 13.23 5.93
C ILE A 68 -2.25 12.85 6.15
N GLY A 69 -1.92 11.57 6.16
CA GLY A 69 -0.55 11.08 6.35
C GLY A 69 0.25 10.91 5.06
N ILE A 70 -0.32 11.16 3.87
CA ILE A 70 0.40 11.04 2.59
C ILE A 70 1.39 12.20 2.44
N THR A 71 2.62 11.87 2.05
CA THR A 71 3.68 12.84 1.74
C THR A 71 4.04 12.80 0.26
N ASP A 72 4.65 13.89 -0.24
CA ASP A 72 5.09 13.97 -1.63
C ASP A 72 6.15 12.90 -1.93
N GLY A 73 6.01 12.22 -3.08
CA GLY A 73 6.87 11.12 -3.49
C GLY A 73 6.62 9.80 -2.77
N MET A 74 5.56 9.67 -1.96
CA MET A 74 5.29 8.43 -1.22
C MET A 74 4.98 7.27 -2.19
N PRO A 75 5.62 6.08 -2.03
CA PRO A 75 5.27 4.90 -2.80
C PRO A 75 3.85 4.42 -2.50
N THR A 76 3.12 3.99 -3.53
CA THR A 76 1.75 3.45 -3.38
C THR A 76 1.67 2.22 -2.48
N SER A 77 2.75 1.43 -2.36
CA SER A 77 2.86 0.34 -1.37
C SER A 77 2.92 0.86 0.06
N GLU A 78 3.58 2.01 0.29
CA GLU A 78 3.66 2.66 1.60
C GLU A 78 2.33 3.33 1.98
N ILE A 79 1.55 3.81 1.00
CA ILE A 79 0.18 4.28 1.24
C ILE A 79 -0.72 3.14 1.73
N ASP A 80 -0.66 1.96 1.10
CA ASP A 80 -1.40 0.78 1.56
C ASP A 80 -0.94 0.37 2.99
N GLU A 81 0.36 0.44 3.30
CA GLU A 81 0.88 0.22 4.66
C GLU A 81 0.36 1.24 5.68
N LEU A 82 0.31 2.52 5.30
CA LEU A 82 -0.29 3.56 6.12
C LEU A 82 -1.78 3.29 6.37
N ALA A 83 -2.54 2.97 5.32
CA ALA A 83 -3.96 2.64 5.45
C ALA A 83 -4.21 1.44 6.37
N SER A 84 -3.39 0.40 6.26
CA SER A 84 -3.45 -0.76 7.15
C SER A 84 -3.20 -0.38 8.61
N ARG A 85 -2.23 0.49 8.90
CA ARG A 85 -1.96 0.96 10.27
C ARG A 85 -3.10 1.82 10.80
N VAL A 86 -3.60 2.76 9.99
CA VAL A 86 -4.73 3.62 10.34
C VAL A 86 -5.97 2.78 10.68
N ALA A 87 -6.28 1.76 9.89
CA ALA A 87 -7.36 0.83 10.18
C ALA A 87 -7.09 0.06 11.50
N ALA A 88 -5.88 -0.44 11.72
CA ALA A 88 -5.53 -1.16 12.95
C ALA A 88 -5.68 -0.30 14.21
N ASP A 89 -5.30 0.99 14.15
CA ASP A 89 -5.46 1.93 15.26
C ASP A 89 -6.94 2.15 15.61
N MET A 90 -7.84 2.01 14.62
CA MET A 90 -9.28 2.11 14.78
C MET A 90 -9.92 0.81 15.32
N ALA A 91 -9.16 -0.28 15.49
CA ALA A 91 -9.66 -1.55 16.06
C ALA A 91 -10.18 -1.39 17.50
N THR A 92 -9.72 -0.36 18.22
CA THR A 92 -10.27 0.01 19.53
C THR A 92 -11.75 0.41 19.50
N GLN A 93 -12.28 0.79 18.32
CA GLN A 93 -13.69 1.14 18.13
C GLN A 93 -14.54 -0.08 17.77
N HIS A 94 -14.04 -0.97 16.92
CA HIS A 94 -14.71 -2.19 16.52
C HIS A 94 -13.71 -3.21 15.93
N PRO A 95 -13.81 -4.51 16.24
CA PRO A 95 -12.86 -5.53 15.78
C PRO A 95 -12.76 -5.65 14.25
N ASP A 96 -13.83 -5.38 13.50
CA ASP A 96 -13.80 -5.42 12.03
C ASP A 96 -12.79 -4.44 11.39
N TYR A 97 -12.38 -3.38 12.09
CA TYR A 97 -11.27 -2.55 11.62
C TYR A 97 -9.93 -3.31 11.61
N ASN A 98 -9.74 -4.28 12.51
CA ASN A 98 -8.59 -5.17 12.51
C ASN A 98 -8.60 -6.12 11.31
N LEU A 99 -9.80 -6.61 10.92
CA LEU A 99 -9.98 -7.41 9.71
C LEU A 99 -9.74 -6.56 8.46
N LEU A 100 -10.27 -5.33 8.40
CA LEU A 100 -9.97 -4.39 7.31
C LEU A 100 -8.47 -4.13 7.19
N ALA A 101 -7.78 -3.89 8.30
CA ALA A 101 -6.33 -3.71 8.33
C ALA A 101 -5.60 -4.95 7.78
N GLY A 102 -6.02 -6.15 8.19
CA GLY A 102 -5.53 -7.42 7.65
C GLY A 102 -5.69 -7.53 6.14
N ARG A 103 -6.88 -7.23 5.63
CA ARG A 103 -7.20 -7.24 4.19
C ARG A 103 -6.39 -6.23 3.38
N VAL A 104 -6.16 -5.03 3.92
CA VAL A 104 -5.27 -4.03 3.28
C VAL A 104 -3.84 -4.57 3.22
N SER A 105 -3.33 -5.13 4.32
CA SER A 105 -2.00 -5.76 4.35
C SER A 105 -1.87 -6.93 3.38
N ALA A 106 -2.86 -7.83 3.32
CA ALA A 106 -2.90 -8.96 2.39
C ALA A 106 -2.94 -8.50 0.94
N SER A 107 -3.82 -7.54 0.62
CA SER A 107 -3.91 -7.00 -0.74
C SER A 107 -2.65 -6.23 -1.15
N ASN A 108 -1.97 -5.56 -0.22
CA ASN A 108 -0.67 -4.94 -0.48
C ASN A 108 0.38 -6.00 -0.83
N LEU A 109 0.46 -7.05 -0.01
CA LEU A 109 1.38 -8.18 -0.18
C LEU A 109 1.18 -8.88 -1.52
N GLN A 110 -0.06 -9.22 -1.88
CA GLN A 110 -0.40 -9.84 -3.18
C GLN A 110 0.02 -8.99 -4.38
N LYS A 111 0.01 -7.65 -4.26
CA LYS A 111 0.49 -6.74 -5.31
C LYS A 111 2.01 -6.58 -5.33
N THR A 112 2.70 -6.95 -4.26
CA THR A 112 4.17 -6.90 -4.17
C THR A 112 4.80 -8.22 -4.60
N CYS A 113 4.16 -9.35 -4.27
CA CYS A 113 4.62 -10.69 -4.62
C CYS A 113 4.28 -11.06 -6.08
N PRO A 114 4.90 -12.12 -6.61
CA PRO A 114 4.57 -12.67 -7.92
C PRO A 114 3.09 -13.06 -8.04
N SER A 115 2.56 -12.93 -9.27
CA SER A 115 1.12 -13.05 -9.53
C SER A 115 0.59 -14.48 -9.49
N SER A 116 1.49 -15.47 -9.48
CA SER A 116 1.15 -16.89 -9.31
C SER A 116 2.19 -17.62 -8.48
N PHE A 117 1.80 -18.76 -7.92
CA PHE A 117 2.72 -19.62 -7.16
C PHE A 117 3.89 -20.09 -7.99
N VAL A 118 3.67 -20.45 -9.27
CA VAL A 118 4.75 -20.89 -10.15
C VAL A 118 5.77 -19.78 -10.43
N GLU A 119 5.34 -18.53 -10.53
CA GLU A 119 6.28 -17.40 -10.63
C GLU A 119 7.06 -17.17 -9.33
N ALA A 120 6.42 -17.37 -8.16
CA ALA A 120 7.10 -17.34 -6.87
C ALA A 120 8.15 -18.45 -6.76
N ALA A 121 7.77 -19.69 -7.09
CA ALA A 121 8.67 -20.85 -7.12
C ALA A 121 9.87 -20.62 -8.05
N ARG A 122 9.65 -20.03 -9.23
CA ARG A 122 10.74 -19.66 -10.15
C ARG A 122 11.72 -18.68 -9.53
N LYS A 123 11.23 -17.66 -8.81
CA LYS A 123 12.11 -16.69 -8.11
C LYS A 123 12.86 -17.33 -6.95
N LEU A 124 12.21 -18.21 -6.19
CA LEU A 124 12.81 -18.95 -5.08
C LEU A 124 13.89 -19.91 -5.55
N HIS A 125 13.63 -20.63 -6.65
CA HIS A 125 14.61 -21.51 -7.29
C HIS A 125 15.83 -20.73 -7.80
N ALA A 126 15.62 -19.63 -8.52
CA ALA A 126 16.71 -18.77 -8.98
C ALA A 126 17.52 -18.10 -7.84
N GLY A 127 16.97 -18.06 -6.62
CA GLY A 127 17.63 -17.57 -5.42
C GLY A 127 18.28 -18.67 -4.56
N ASP A 128 18.38 -19.91 -5.06
CA ASP A 128 18.90 -21.08 -4.34
C ASP A 128 18.14 -21.41 -3.03
N ILE A 129 16.86 -21.03 -2.93
CA ILE A 129 16.00 -21.31 -1.77
C ILE A 129 15.16 -22.58 -1.97
N LEU A 130 14.77 -22.86 -3.22
CA LEU A 130 13.94 -24.01 -3.59
C LEU A 130 14.79 -25.11 -4.23
N ALA A 131 14.64 -26.35 -3.79
CA ALA A 131 15.36 -27.49 -4.35
C ALA A 131 14.94 -27.81 -5.79
N ASP A 132 15.87 -28.34 -6.59
CA ASP A 132 15.66 -28.64 -8.01
C ASP A 132 14.52 -29.63 -8.26
N ASP A 133 14.46 -30.71 -7.47
CA ASP A 133 13.44 -31.76 -7.57
C ASP A 133 12.03 -31.22 -7.29
N LEU A 134 11.90 -30.37 -6.27
CA LEU A 134 10.64 -29.71 -5.94
C LEU A 134 10.24 -28.70 -7.02
N TYR A 135 11.19 -27.93 -7.55
CA TYR A 135 10.92 -26.99 -8.62
C TYR A 135 10.45 -27.69 -9.91
N GLU A 136 11.10 -28.80 -10.29
CA GLU A 136 10.68 -29.63 -11.42
C GLU A 136 9.27 -30.19 -11.23
N PHE A 137 8.94 -30.69 -10.03
CA PHE A 137 7.59 -31.14 -9.70
C PHE A 137 6.56 -30.01 -9.85
N ILE A 138 6.87 -28.81 -9.35
CA ILE A 138 5.99 -27.65 -9.46
C ILE A 138 5.75 -27.29 -10.93
N LEU A 139 6.79 -27.27 -11.76
CA LEU A 139 6.66 -26.98 -13.19
C LEU A 139 5.82 -28.03 -13.91
N ALA A 140 6.02 -29.32 -13.60
CA ALA A 140 5.25 -30.41 -14.20
C ALA A 140 3.74 -30.33 -13.86
N ASN A 141 3.39 -29.73 -12.72
CA ASN A 141 2.02 -29.63 -12.21
C ASN A 141 1.48 -28.19 -12.17
N ALA A 142 2.15 -27.25 -12.86
CA ALA A 142 1.94 -25.81 -12.75
C ALA A 142 0.47 -25.38 -12.88
N ASN A 143 -0.22 -25.92 -13.89
CA ASN A 143 -1.62 -25.58 -14.16
C ASN A 143 -2.55 -26.01 -13.02
N VAL A 144 -2.34 -27.21 -12.47
CA VAL A 144 -3.19 -27.75 -11.39
C VAL A 144 -2.93 -27.00 -10.09
N ILE A 145 -1.67 -26.74 -9.76
CA ILE A 145 -1.30 -26.02 -8.53
C ILE A 145 -1.85 -24.60 -8.56
N ASN A 146 -1.57 -23.83 -9.62
CA ASN A 146 -2.07 -22.45 -9.74
C ASN A 146 -3.61 -22.40 -9.72
N ALA A 147 -4.30 -23.35 -10.36
CA ALA A 147 -5.76 -23.40 -10.36
C ALA A 147 -6.37 -23.79 -9.00
N SER A 148 -5.57 -24.39 -8.10
CA SER A 148 -6.03 -24.82 -6.77
C SER A 148 -5.90 -23.71 -5.71
N ILE A 149 -5.22 -22.61 -6.02
CA ILE A 149 -4.97 -21.52 -5.08
C ILE A 149 -6.13 -20.52 -5.12
N GLU A 150 -6.71 -20.25 -3.95
CA GLU A 150 -7.77 -19.27 -3.78
C GLU A 150 -7.23 -18.05 -3.02
N HIS A 151 -6.87 -17.00 -3.74
CA HIS A 151 -6.28 -15.78 -3.19
C HIS A 151 -7.20 -15.05 -2.20
N ALA A 152 -8.51 -15.25 -2.27
CA ALA A 152 -9.44 -14.71 -1.29
C ALA A 152 -9.17 -15.25 0.14
N ASN A 153 -8.55 -16.42 0.27
CA ASN A 153 -8.21 -17.00 1.57
C ASN A 153 -7.09 -16.23 2.29
N ASP A 154 -6.29 -15.40 1.61
CA ASP A 154 -5.36 -14.50 2.30
C ASP A 154 -6.10 -13.39 3.07
N MET A 155 -7.37 -13.12 2.74
CA MET A 155 -8.16 -12.00 3.28
C MET A 155 -8.83 -12.30 4.63
N VAL A 156 -8.68 -13.53 5.15
CA VAL A 156 -9.27 -13.93 6.44
C VAL A 156 -8.37 -13.61 7.64
N PHE A 157 -7.10 -13.32 7.39
CA PHE A 157 -6.13 -13.01 8.43
C PHE A 157 -6.26 -11.55 8.89
N ASP A 158 -6.11 -11.34 10.20
CA ASP A 158 -6.01 -10.00 10.75
C ASP A 158 -4.63 -9.38 10.52
N VAL A 159 -4.48 -8.10 10.86
CA VAL A 159 -3.21 -7.38 10.63
C VAL A 159 -2.05 -7.99 11.41
N PHE A 160 -2.29 -8.53 12.61
CA PHE A 160 -1.25 -9.10 13.44
C PHE A 160 -0.71 -10.40 12.84
N ALA A 161 -1.61 -11.28 12.39
CA ALA A 161 -1.26 -12.50 11.67
C ALA A 161 -0.50 -12.18 10.39
N MET A 162 -0.98 -11.24 9.57
CA MET A 162 -0.30 -10.83 8.34
C MET A 162 1.11 -10.27 8.59
N LYS A 163 1.28 -9.41 9.60
CA LYS A 163 2.60 -8.85 9.97
C LYS A 163 3.54 -9.92 10.51
N THR A 164 3.01 -10.87 11.27
CA THR A 164 3.77 -11.99 11.83
C THR A 164 4.28 -12.91 10.71
N MET A 165 3.39 -13.31 9.79
CA MET A 165 3.75 -14.10 8.62
C MET A 165 4.79 -13.40 7.75
N ALA A 166 4.56 -12.13 7.41
CA ALA A 166 5.51 -11.35 6.60
C ALA A 166 6.89 -11.17 7.26
N ARG A 167 6.95 -11.14 8.60
CA ARG A 167 8.22 -10.98 9.33
C ARG A 167 9.00 -12.29 9.45
N SER A 168 8.31 -13.41 9.69
CA SER A 168 8.96 -14.61 10.21
C SER A 168 8.74 -15.89 9.40
N TYR A 169 7.77 -15.91 8.48
CA TYR A 169 7.36 -17.13 7.79
C TYR A 169 7.53 -17.04 6.27
N LEU A 170 7.07 -15.94 5.66
CA LEU A 170 7.05 -15.80 4.21
C LEU A 170 8.46 -15.61 3.64
N LEU A 171 8.78 -16.37 2.60
CA LEU A 171 10.11 -16.37 2.01
C LEU A 171 10.42 -15.08 1.24
N ARG A 172 11.73 -14.79 1.17
CA ARG A 172 12.27 -13.58 0.56
C ARG A 172 13.44 -13.90 -0.35
N VAL A 173 13.52 -13.20 -1.47
CA VAL A 173 14.71 -13.15 -2.33
C VAL A 173 15.18 -11.71 -2.32
N ASP A 174 16.48 -11.47 -2.07
CA ASP A 174 17.06 -10.13 -1.95
C ASP A 174 16.28 -9.18 -1.00
N LYS A 175 15.82 -9.73 0.13
CA LYS A 175 14.98 -9.06 1.16
C LYS A 175 13.57 -8.68 0.70
N VAL A 176 13.19 -8.95 -0.54
CA VAL A 176 11.84 -8.72 -1.08
C VAL A 176 10.98 -9.97 -0.85
N LEU A 177 9.75 -9.79 -0.36
CA LEU A 177 8.80 -10.90 -0.19
C LEU A 177 8.44 -11.48 -1.55
N VAL A 178 8.53 -12.80 -1.67
CA VAL A 178 8.15 -13.54 -2.88
C VAL A 178 6.97 -14.49 -2.64
N GLU A 179 6.51 -14.63 -1.40
CA GLU A 179 5.39 -15.48 -1.03
C GLU A 179 4.23 -14.72 -0.38
N THR A 180 3.03 -15.27 -0.53
CA THR A 180 1.82 -14.92 0.24
C THR A 180 1.43 -16.11 1.13
N PRO A 181 0.51 -15.93 2.11
CA PRO A 181 0.06 -17.04 2.96
C PRO A 181 -0.47 -18.26 2.20
N GLN A 182 -1.14 -18.07 1.05
CA GLN A 182 -1.55 -19.20 0.19
C GLN A 182 -0.39 -19.91 -0.53
N TYR A 183 0.78 -19.28 -0.67
CA TYR A 183 1.94 -19.92 -1.33
C TYR A 183 2.81 -20.71 -0.35
N MET A 184 2.82 -20.30 0.93
CA MET A 184 3.49 -21.01 2.03
C MET A 184 2.82 -22.34 2.34
#